data_AF-A0A1H5VH86-F1
#
_entry.id   AF-A0A1H5VH86-F1
#
_cell.length_a   1.000
_cell.length_b   1.000
_cell.length_c   1.000
_cell.angle_alpha   90.00
_cell.angle_beta   90.00
_cell.angle_gamma   90.00
#
_symmetry.space_group_name_H-M   'P 1'
#
loop_
_entity.id
_entity.type
_entity.pdbx_description
1 polymer ?
#
loop_
_entity_poly.entity_id
_entity_poly.type
_entity_poly.pdbx_seq_one_letter_code
_entity_poly.pdbx_strand_id
1 'polypeptide(L)'
;MDVNDLEISPRKVAQVALMARELDRAEDELRAFIDRMSEDEQAELVAIMWIGRESFFADDLEEAIATAKAEASTPCADYLIGTPHVSDHLENGLDALGISAEDVENDLM
;
A
#
# COMPACT_ATOMS: atom_id res chain seq x y z
N MET A 1 -11.05 12.43 6.55
CA MET A 1 -11.15 11.74 5.25
C MET A 1 -11.66 10.34 5.53
N ASP A 2 -12.65 9.87 4.80
CA ASP A 2 -13.14 8.50 4.93
C ASP A 2 -12.25 7.59 4.06
N VAL A 3 -12.09 6.32 4.40
CA VAL A 3 -11.39 5.35 3.55
C VAL A 3 -12.05 5.22 2.17
N ASN A 4 -13.34 5.57 2.07
CA ASN A 4 -14.08 5.69 0.82
C ASN A 4 -13.60 6.85 -0.09
N ASP A 5 -12.74 7.74 0.39
CA ASP A 5 -12.17 8.85 -0.38
C ASP A 5 -10.82 8.51 -1.04
N LEU A 6 -10.29 7.29 -0.84
CA LEU A 6 -9.06 6.81 -1.50
C LEU A 6 -9.29 6.50 -2.98
N GLU A 7 -8.34 6.88 -3.82
CA GLU A 7 -8.30 6.49 -5.24
C GLU A 7 -7.87 5.02 -5.40
N ILE A 8 -6.94 4.55 -4.56
CA ILE A 8 -6.51 3.15 -4.53
C ILE A 8 -7.57 2.28 -3.87
N SER A 9 -8.00 1.24 -4.59
CA SER A 9 -8.93 0.27 -4.02
C SER A 9 -8.23 -0.67 -3.03
N PRO A 10 -8.91 -1.15 -1.99
CA PRO A 10 -8.33 -2.12 -1.05
C PRO A 10 -7.83 -3.38 -1.74
N ARG A 11 -8.51 -3.80 -2.80
CA ARG A 11 -8.09 -4.93 -3.64
C ARG A 11 -6.70 -4.73 -4.26
N LYS A 12 -6.38 -3.52 -4.74
CA LYS A 12 -5.05 -3.21 -5.28
C LYS A 12 -3.99 -3.31 -4.18
N VAL A 13 -4.29 -2.81 -2.98
CA VAL A 13 -3.38 -2.89 -1.82
C VAL A 13 -3.11 -4.34 -1.44
N ALA A 14 -4.16 -5.17 -1.30
CA ALA A 14 -4.01 -6.59 -1.01
C ALA A 14 -3.26 -7.36 -2.11
N GLN A 15 -3.48 -7.01 -3.37
CA GLN A 15 -2.74 -7.59 -4.50
C GLN A 15 -1.24 -7.26 -4.43
N VAL A 16 -0.87 -6.02 -4.07
CA VAL A 16 0.53 -5.61 -3.83
C VAL A 16 1.11 -6.41 -2.66
N ALA A 17 0.38 -6.54 -1.54
CA ALA A 17 0.83 -7.31 -0.39
C ALA A 17 1.10 -8.78 -0.77
N LEU A 18 0.17 -9.42 -1.49
CA LEU A 18 0.31 -10.80 -1.97
C LEU A 18 1.56 -11.00 -2.85
N MET A 19 1.76 -10.11 -3.84
CA MET A 19 2.96 -10.18 -4.69
C MET A 19 4.24 -9.93 -3.88
N ALA A 20 4.18 -9.05 -2.88
CA ALA A 20 5.32 -8.75 -2.03
C ALA A 20 5.70 -9.88 -1.05
N ARG A 21 4.78 -10.80 -0.72
CA ARG A 21 5.13 -12.04 0.03
C ARG A 21 6.01 -12.99 -0.78
N GLU A 22 5.85 -12.99 -2.10
CA GLU A 22 6.54 -13.89 -3.03
C GLU A 22 7.55 -13.13 -3.93
N LEU A 23 8.21 -12.08 -3.41
CA LEU A 23 9.08 -11.19 -4.19
C LEU A 23 10.10 -11.91 -5.06
N ASP A 24 10.72 -12.99 -4.56
CA ASP A 24 11.69 -13.81 -5.30
C ASP A 24 11.16 -14.31 -6.67
N ARG A 25 9.84 -14.40 -6.82
CA ARG A 25 9.15 -14.87 -8.04
C ARG A 25 8.30 -13.79 -8.70
N ALA A 26 7.81 -12.82 -7.94
CA ALA A 26 6.81 -11.85 -8.38
C ALA A 26 7.35 -10.42 -8.58
N GLU A 27 8.66 -10.17 -8.38
CA GLU A 27 9.21 -8.80 -8.44
C GLU A 27 8.87 -8.06 -9.74
N ASP A 28 9.07 -8.67 -10.91
CA ASP A 28 8.79 -8.05 -12.21
C ASP A 28 7.31 -7.69 -12.37
N GLU A 29 6.41 -8.56 -11.88
CA GLU A 29 4.97 -8.34 -11.94
C GLU A 29 4.52 -7.24 -10.98
N LEU A 30 5.05 -7.24 -9.75
CA LEU A 30 4.82 -6.20 -8.75
C LEU A 30 5.23 -4.83 -9.28
N ARG A 31 6.43 -4.72 -9.86
CA ARG A 31 6.92 -3.48 -10.48
C ARG A 31 5.98 -3.01 -11.57
N ALA A 32 5.64 -3.89 -12.52
CA ALA A 32 4.74 -3.55 -13.62
C ALA A 32 3.32 -3.20 -13.15
N PHE A 33 2.87 -3.74 -12.02
CA PHE A 33 1.57 -3.42 -11.43
C PHE A 33 1.57 -2.02 -10.80
N ILE A 34 2.59 -1.69 -9.99
CA ILE A 34 2.75 -0.38 -9.37
C ILE A 34 2.96 0.71 -10.43
N ASP A 35 3.75 0.44 -11.48
CA ASP A 35 4.03 1.40 -12.57
C ASP A 35 2.77 1.82 -13.36
N ARG A 36 1.70 1.05 -13.28
CA ARG A 36 0.40 1.38 -13.92
C ARG A 36 -0.55 2.15 -13.01
N MET A 37 -0.22 2.29 -11.73
CA MET A 37 -0.98 3.09 -10.79
C MET A 37 -0.79 4.59 -11.07
N SER A 38 -1.80 5.40 -10.75
CA SER A 38 -1.64 6.86 -10.75
C SER A 38 -0.68 7.30 -9.64
N GLU A 39 -0.13 8.52 -9.73
CA GLU A 39 0.70 9.09 -8.66
C GLU A 39 -0.07 9.19 -7.33
N ASP A 40 -1.38 9.45 -7.38
CA ASP A 40 -2.25 9.47 -6.20
C ASP A 40 -2.37 8.07 -5.58
N GLU A 41 -2.64 7.05 -6.39
CA GLU A 41 -2.73 5.66 -5.91
C GLU A 41 -1.40 5.19 -5.31
N GLN A 42 -0.26 5.56 -5.89
CA GLN A 42 1.05 5.23 -5.35
C GLN A 42 1.32 5.92 -4.01
N ALA A 43 0.93 7.19 -3.88
CA ALA A 43 1.09 7.91 -2.62
C ALA A 43 0.20 7.33 -1.51
N GLU A 44 -1.04 6.97 -1.85
CA GLU A 44 -1.96 6.30 -0.93
C GLU A 44 -1.45 4.92 -0.51
N LEU A 45 -0.90 4.13 -1.44
CA LEU A 45 -0.27 2.85 -1.13
C LEU A 45 0.87 2.99 -0.11
N VAL A 46 1.73 4.01 -0.30
CA VAL A 46 2.82 4.32 0.63
C VAL A 46 2.29 4.78 1.99
N ALA A 47 1.25 5.62 2.02
CA ALA A 47 0.62 6.08 3.25
C ALA A 47 0.00 4.92 4.04
N ILE A 48 -0.69 4.00 3.38
CA ILE A 48 -1.26 2.79 4.00
C ILE A 48 -0.15 1.92 4.59
N MET A 49 0.93 1.70 3.85
CA MET A 49 2.11 1.00 4.37
C MET A 49 2.70 1.70 5.60
N TRP A 50 2.78 3.03 5.61
CA TRP A 50 3.27 3.81 6.75
C TRP A 50 2.37 3.68 7.98
N ILE A 51 1.05 3.63 7.79
CA ILE A 51 0.08 3.40 8.88
C ILE A 51 0.27 1.99 9.46
N GLY A 52 0.38 0.96 8.61
CA GLY A 52 0.56 -0.42 9.09
C GLY A 52 1.93 -0.75 9.67
N ARG A 53 2.91 0.15 9.54
CA ARG A 53 4.18 0.13 10.31
C ARG A 53 4.19 1.13 11.48
N GLU A 54 3.05 1.72 11.80
CA GLU A 54 2.84 2.65 12.92
C GLU A 54 3.68 3.94 12.82
N SER A 55 4.02 4.40 11.60
CA SER A 55 4.65 5.71 11.39
C SER A 55 3.64 6.86 11.40
N PHE A 56 2.39 6.57 11.07
CA PHE A 56 1.23 7.46 11.17
C PHE A 56 0.07 6.69 11.80
N PHE A 57 -0.88 7.40 12.41
CA PHE A 57 -2.14 6.80 12.83
C PHE A 57 -3.15 6.81 11.69
N ALA A 58 -4.17 5.95 11.77
CA ALA A 58 -5.27 5.91 10.79
C ALA A 58 -5.99 7.27 10.66
N ASP A 59 -6.15 8.00 11.78
CA ASP A 59 -6.76 9.33 11.81
C ASP A 59 -5.90 10.40 11.09
N ASP A 60 -4.60 10.11 10.86
CA ASP A 60 -3.65 11.00 10.17
C ASP A 60 -3.47 10.63 8.68
N LEU A 61 -4.37 9.83 8.11
CA LEU A 61 -4.26 9.34 6.72
C LEU A 61 -4.01 10.45 5.69
N GLU A 62 -4.70 11.58 5.81
CA GLU A 62 -4.53 12.72 4.88
C GLU A 62 -3.12 13.32 4.97
N GLU A 63 -2.56 13.44 6.18
CA GLU A 63 -1.20 13.92 6.41
C GLU A 63 -0.17 12.92 5.88
N ALA A 64 -0.40 11.62 6.07
CA ALA A 64 0.43 10.55 5.54
C ALA A 64 0.47 10.59 4.01
N ILE A 65 -0.68 10.75 3.34
CA ILE A 65 -0.77 10.87 1.88
C ILE A 65 -0.05 12.15 1.39
N ALA A 66 -0.29 13.29 2.04
CA ALA A 66 0.37 14.53 1.67
C ALA A 66 1.90 14.43 1.80
N THR A 67 2.37 13.76 2.85
CA THR A 67 3.80 13.48 3.07
C THR A 67 4.35 12.52 2.03
N ALA A 68 3.61 11.44 1.70
CA ALA A 68 4.02 10.49 0.67
C ALA A 68 4.18 11.17 -0.70
N LYS A 69 3.26 12.07 -1.06
CA LYS A 69 3.35 12.89 -2.28
C LYS A 69 4.56 13.82 -2.27
N ALA A 70 4.82 14.50 -1.15
CA ALA A 70 5.92 15.45 -1.04
C ALA A 70 7.30 14.76 -1.10
N GLU A 71 7.41 13.55 -0.55
CA GLU A 71 8.67 12.79 -0.43
C GLU A 71 8.91 11.81 -1.60
N ALA A 72 8.00 11.75 -2.60
CA ALA A 72 8.03 10.84 -3.76
C ALA A 72 9.19 11.10 -4.74
N SER A 73 10.42 10.92 -4.26
CA SER A 73 11.69 11.14 -4.98
C SER A 73 12.32 9.84 -5.51
N THR A 74 11.83 8.69 -5.04
CA THR A 74 12.24 7.34 -5.46
C THR A 74 11.05 6.66 -6.11
N PRO A 75 11.23 5.85 -7.18
CA PRO A 75 10.13 5.07 -7.75
C PRO A 75 9.41 4.26 -6.66
N CYS A 76 8.07 4.31 -6.64
CA CYS A 76 7.29 3.70 -5.57
C CYS A 76 7.60 2.20 -5.41
N ALA A 77 7.74 1.48 -6.52
CA ALA A 77 8.09 0.07 -6.50
C ALA A 77 9.45 -0.21 -5.83
N ASP A 78 10.47 0.61 -6.10
CA ASP A 78 11.79 0.47 -5.46
C ASP A 78 11.71 0.73 -3.95
N TYR A 79 10.94 1.74 -3.54
CA TYR A 79 10.74 2.05 -2.13
C TYR A 79 10.04 0.91 -1.38
N LEU A 80 8.97 0.36 -1.95
CA LEU A 80 8.21 -0.74 -1.35
C LEU A 80 9.01 -2.04 -1.32
N ILE A 81 9.70 -2.41 -2.41
CA ILE A 81 10.56 -3.61 -2.45
C ILE A 81 11.72 -3.48 -1.43
N GLY A 82 12.27 -2.28 -1.28
CA GLY A 82 13.31 -2.00 -0.29
C GLY A 82 12.82 -1.95 1.17
N THR A 83 11.50 -1.98 1.40
CA THR A 83 10.90 -1.92 2.73
C THR A 83 10.77 -3.34 3.31
N PRO A 84 11.46 -3.67 4.41
CA PRO A 84 11.28 -4.95 5.09
C PRO A 84 9.81 -5.12 5.53
N HIS A 85 9.29 -6.35 5.46
CA HIS A 85 7.93 -6.68 5.91
C HIS A 85 6.82 -5.87 5.22
N VAL A 86 7.05 -5.41 3.98
CA VAL A 86 6.09 -4.55 3.27
C VAL A 86 4.71 -5.18 3.12
N SER A 87 4.61 -6.50 2.92
CA SER A 87 3.32 -7.21 2.89
C SER A 87 2.57 -7.07 4.21
N ASP A 88 3.22 -7.41 5.33
CA ASP A 88 2.62 -7.30 6.67
C ASP A 88 2.18 -5.85 6.94
N HIS A 89 2.98 -4.86 6.54
CA HIS A 89 2.65 -3.45 6.71
C HIS A 89 1.46 -2.99 5.86
N LEU A 90 1.31 -3.49 4.63
CA LEU A 90 0.15 -3.16 3.80
C LEU A 90 -1.14 -3.75 4.36
N GLU A 91 -1.08 -4.98 4.86
CA GLU A 91 -2.23 -5.66 5.47
C GLU A 91 -2.66 -4.99 6.78
N ASN A 92 -1.69 -4.74 7.67
CA ASN A 92 -1.94 -4.00 8.91
C ASN A 92 -2.48 -2.59 8.62
N GLY A 93 -2.04 -1.96 7.53
CA GLY A 93 -2.54 -0.66 7.10
C GLY A 93 -4.01 -0.69 6.70
N LEU A 94 -4.44 -1.72 5.97
CA LEU A 94 -5.86 -1.95 5.65
C LEU A 94 -6.67 -2.18 6.92
N ASP A 95 -6.19 -3.05 7.81
CA ASP A 95 -6.89 -3.38 9.06
C ASP A 95 -7.04 -2.13 9.96
N ALA A 96 -5.99 -1.30 10.05
CA ALA A 96 -6.02 -0.03 10.79
C ALA A 96 -7.04 0.96 10.21
N LEU A 97 -7.29 0.91 8.91
CA LEU A 97 -8.32 1.71 8.22
C LEU A 97 -9.72 1.06 8.27
N GLY A 98 -9.88 -0.04 9.02
CA GLY A 98 -11.15 -0.72 9.20
C GLY A 98 -11.55 -1.62 8.03
N ILE A 99 -10.62 -1.96 7.14
CA ILE A 99 -10.82 -2.91 6.05
C ILE A 99 -10.09 -4.21 6.39
N SER A 100 -10.82 -5.32 6.47
CA SER A 100 -10.18 -6.63 6.67
C SER A 100 -9.30 -6.98 5.47
N ALA A 101 -7.99 -7.02 5.67
CA ALA A 101 -7.06 -7.47 4.64
C ALA A 101 -7.33 -8.93 4.24
N GLU A 102 -7.71 -9.78 5.21
CA GLU A 102 -8.06 -11.18 5.00
C GLU A 102 -9.29 -11.34 4.10
N ASP A 103 -10.37 -10.59 4.33
CA ASP A 103 -11.57 -10.64 3.49
C ASP A 103 -11.25 -10.22 2.05
N VAL A 104 -10.47 -9.14 1.88
CA VAL A 104 -10.06 -8.66 0.56
C VAL A 104 -9.13 -9.65 -0.15
N GLU A 105 -8.22 -10.30 0.59
CA GLU A 105 -7.34 -11.35 0.07
C GLU A 105 -8.14 -12.59 -0.36
N ASN A 106 -9.15 -13.00 0.42
CA ASN A 106 -10.02 -14.11 0.06
C ASN A 106 -10.81 -13.83 -1.24
N ASP A 107 -11.25 -12.59 -1.45
CA ASP A 107 -11.92 -12.17 -2.70
C ASP A 107 -10.98 -12.12 -3.93
N LEU A 108 -9.66 -12.22 -3.73
CA LEU A 108 -8.68 -12.31 -4.83
C LEU A 108 -8.52 -13.74 -5.38
N MET A 109 -8.88 -14.78 -4.60
CA MET A 109 -8.71 -16.20 -4.93
C MET A 109 -9.92 -16.81 -5.65
#